data_AF-A0AAE2YGY8-F1
#
_entry.id   AF-A0AAE2YGY8-F1
#
_cell.length_a   1.000
_cell.length_b   1.000
_cell.length_c   1.000
_cell.angle_alpha   90.00
_cell.angle_beta   90.00
_cell.angle_gamma   90.00
#
_symmetry.space_group_name_H-M   'P 1'
#
loop_
_entity.id
_entity.type
_entity.pdbx_description
1 polymer ?
#
loop_
_entity_poly.entity_id
_entity_poly.type
_entity_poly.pdbx_seq_one_letter_code
_entity_poly.pdbx_strand_id
1 'polypeptide(L)'
;MRGPHLVISCFAILGLILSGIAISPANATSNSTLAAILVSATKPSTTPPSDTLTVTFVSEGTNQLSPEGCLPGDIILLGTPGSFFDYLIPGRFQHTVIYCGQVKPGEQIWDRTNKRWMPVGTHYVIHSTKSSEQGNGLGYDTWEVAVNAHAGEAVVLRVFKPGGVPLTASERQAIVNFLKSQLAGGPDGYPVGPAYDWGWTSKQVLASEPNPVSGVSGYYCSEAAWAAYKYVLGIDLDSETSPFGLGVSPDDLLHSQYTSVIAGDVDGSRWSAASGLYKLTVYLKEIYYYDDYDPWPWGAGEEYVKAFIGDGFFPTEEGYPGSGKIGLCPEGWWSRDGPGLLSWNKYFYSIINYGRDAKIRIEAWEHDDIGGDDQYPPFQLYWSPSQWHQYIGKGWNVVNANFSDCRYTVYFRIDPISW
;
A
#
# COMPACT_ATOMS: atom_id res chain seq x y z
N MET A 1 28.37 -44.92 -2.85
CA MET A 1 28.82 -44.16 -1.67
C MET A 1 28.34 -42.73 -1.85
N ARG A 2 27.31 -42.33 -1.10
CA ARG A 2 26.70 -40.99 -1.12
C ARG A 2 27.18 -40.24 0.13
N GLY A 3 27.73 -39.05 -0.05
CA GLY A 3 28.01 -38.12 1.05
C GLY A 3 26.79 -37.23 1.33
N PRO A 4 26.55 -36.81 2.58
CA PRO A 4 25.39 -36.00 2.93
C PRO A 4 25.61 -34.52 2.58
N HIS A 5 24.56 -33.90 2.04
CA HIS A 5 24.48 -32.45 1.86
C HIS A 5 24.15 -31.77 3.20
N LEU A 6 24.87 -30.69 3.45
CA LEU A 6 24.82 -29.80 4.60
C LEU A 6 23.49 -29.03 4.61
N VAL A 7 22.63 -29.29 5.60
CA VAL A 7 21.41 -28.53 5.89
C VAL A 7 21.78 -27.44 6.89
N ILE A 8 22.12 -26.25 6.40
CA ILE A 8 22.27 -25.03 7.21
C ILE A 8 21.66 -23.88 6.42
N SER A 9 20.36 -23.62 6.56
CA SER A 9 19.75 -22.39 6.00
C SER A 9 18.54 -21.84 6.77
N CYS A 10 17.93 -22.58 7.71
CA CYS A 10 16.77 -22.07 8.46
C CYS A 10 17.10 -21.53 9.87
N PHE A 11 18.23 -21.90 10.47
CA PHE A 11 18.59 -21.45 11.82
C PHE A 11 19.25 -20.05 11.87
N ALA A 12 19.80 -19.56 10.75
CA ALA A 12 20.48 -18.26 10.73
C ALA A 12 19.50 -17.07 10.79
N ILE A 13 18.32 -17.20 10.20
CA ILE A 13 17.31 -16.13 10.16
C ILE A 13 16.69 -15.91 11.54
N LEU A 14 16.41 -17.00 12.29
CA LEU A 14 15.95 -16.88 13.69
C LEU A 14 17.07 -16.39 14.64
N GLY A 15 18.31 -16.79 14.38
CA GLY A 15 19.48 -16.38 15.18
C GLY A 15 19.84 -14.90 15.05
N LEU A 16 19.66 -14.30 13.86
CA LEU A 16 19.90 -12.87 13.62
C LEU A 16 18.83 -11.98 14.29
N ILE A 17 17.57 -12.44 14.34
CA ILE A 17 16.50 -11.77 15.09
C ILE A 17 16.78 -11.81 16.62
N LEU A 18 17.47 -12.84 17.10
CA LEU A 18 17.84 -13.01 18.52
C LEU A 18 19.10 -12.23 18.96
N SER A 19 20.01 -11.87 18.06
CA SER A 19 21.27 -11.19 18.43
C SER A 19 21.15 -9.67 18.66
N GLY A 20 20.00 -9.06 18.36
CA GLY A 20 19.75 -7.62 18.54
C GLY A 20 19.09 -7.23 19.85
N ILE A 21 18.73 -8.18 20.73
CA ILE A 21 17.97 -7.90 21.95
C ILE A 21 18.91 -7.40 23.05
N ALA A 22 19.25 -6.11 23.03
CA ALA A 22 19.55 -5.38 24.25
C ALA A 22 18.20 -5.01 24.90
N ILE A 23 17.85 -5.73 25.96
CA ILE A 23 16.60 -5.59 26.71
C ILE A 23 16.62 -4.26 27.48
N SER A 24 15.67 -3.36 27.19
CA SER A 24 15.17 -2.41 28.20
C SER A 24 13.89 -2.98 28.82
N PRO A 25 13.73 -2.98 30.15
CA PRO A 25 12.66 -3.71 30.82
C PRO A 25 11.44 -2.82 31.01
N ALA A 26 10.42 -2.97 30.17
CA ALA A 26 9.05 -2.62 30.53
C ALA A 26 8.07 -3.45 29.69
N ASN A 27 7.05 -4.00 30.34
CA ASN A 27 5.91 -4.74 29.78
C ASN A 27 6.11 -6.24 29.50
N ALA A 28 6.48 -6.96 30.57
CA ALA A 28 6.28 -8.39 30.67
C ALA A 28 4.80 -8.72 30.97
N THR A 29 3.98 -8.99 29.95
CA THR A 29 2.68 -9.68 30.14
C THR A 29 2.14 -10.42 28.92
N SER A 30 2.80 -10.41 27.75
CA SER A 30 2.39 -11.16 26.54
C SER A 30 3.17 -12.47 26.30
N ASN A 31 4.09 -12.86 27.19
CA ASN A 31 5.03 -13.96 26.95
C ASN A 31 4.50 -15.39 27.21
N SER A 32 3.24 -15.59 27.59
CA SER A 32 2.73 -16.93 27.93
C SER A 32 2.30 -17.77 26.71
N THR A 33 1.95 -17.14 25.58
CA THR A 33 1.56 -17.83 24.35
C THR A 33 2.75 -18.23 23.48
N LEU A 34 3.83 -17.43 23.44
CA LEU A 34 5.07 -17.79 22.74
C LEU A 34 5.77 -18.99 23.41
N ALA A 35 5.80 -19.02 24.73
CA ALA A 35 6.39 -20.13 25.50
C ALA A 35 5.64 -21.46 25.27
N ALA A 36 4.32 -21.42 25.07
CA ALA A 36 3.52 -22.63 24.81
C ALA A 36 3.83 -23.26 23.43
N ILE A 37 4.15 -22.44 22.43
CA ILE A 37 4.59 -22.91 21.10
C ILE A 37 6.00 -23.52 21.17
N LEU A 38 6.89 -22.93 21.97
CA LEU A 38 8.26 -23.42 22.22
C LEU A 38 8.31 -24.78 22.97
N VAL A 39 7.35 -25.06 23.85
CA VAL A 39 7.29 -26.35 24.58
C VAL A 39 6.71 -27.48 23.71
N SER A 40 5.81 -27.17 22.76
CA SER A 40 5.30 -28.19 21.84
C SER A 40 6.32 -28.59 20.76
N ALA A 41 7.35 -27.77 20.51
CA ALA A 41 8.43 -28.02 19.56
C ALA A 41 9.64 -28.80 20.15
N THR A 42 9.69 -29.01 21.47
CA THR A 42 10.85 -29.62 22.15
C THR A 42 10.64 -31.06 22.61
N LYS A 43 9.46 -31.66 22.35
CA LYS A 43 9.24 -33.08 22.66
C LYS A 43 9.61 -33.94 21.45
N PRO A 44 10.72 -34.71 21.49
CA PRO A 44 11.08 -35.59 20.38
C PRO A 44 10.06 -36.74 20.33
N SER A 45 9.15 -36.69 19.36
CA SER A 45 8.35 -37.85 18.96
C SER A 45 9.28 -38.80 18.19
N THR A 46 9.55 -39.97 18.75
CA THR A 46 10.47 -40.99 18.22
C THR A 46 9.89 -41.81 17.06
N THR A 47 9.04 -41.21 16.24
CA THR A 47 8.52 -41.87 15.02
C THR A 47 8.41 -40.84 13.91
N PRO A 48 9.00 -41.04 12.72
CA PRO A 48 9.02 -40.02 11.69
C PRO A 48 7.71 -40.04 10.90
N PRO A 49 6.99 -38.92 10.75
CA PRO A 49 6.27 -38.64 9.53
C PRO A 49 7.18 -37.82 8.61
N SER A 50 7.32 -38.30 7.38
CA SER A 50 8.01 -37.61 6.29
C SER A 50 7.16 -36.47 5.73
N ASP A 51 6.71 -35.56 6.59
CA ASP A 51 5.99 -34.37 6.13
C ASP A 51 6.98 -33.22 6.07
N THR A 52 7.59 -33.11 4.90
CA THR A 52 8.22 -31.88 4.44
C THR A 52 7.14 -30.79 4.47
N LEU A 53 7.21 -29.90 5.45
CA LEU A 53 6.38 -28.68 5.49
C LEU A 53 6.67 -27.90 4.20
N THR A 54 5.77 -28.04 3.23
CA THR A 54 5.90 -27.39 1.93
C THR A 54 5.19 -26.05 2.06
N VAL A 55 5.96 -24.97 2.24
CA VAL A 55 5.43 -23.60 2.22
C VAL A 55 5.15 -23.24 0.76
N THR A 56 4.00 -23.65 0.26
CA THR A 56 3.49 -23.24 -1.05
C THR A 56 2.79 -21.89 -0.92
N PHE A 57 3.18 -20.93 -1.78
CA PHE A 57 2.45 -19.70 -2.03
C PHE A 57 1.19 -20.09 -2.82
N VAL A 58 0.21 -20.68 -2.14
CA VAL A 58 -1.03 -21.11 -2.80
C VAL A 58 -1.85 -19.86 -3.07
N SER A 59 -2.26 -19.68 -4.33
CA SER A 59 -3.33 -18.77 -4.71
C SER A 59 -4.62 -19.22 -4.01
N GLU A 60 -4.90 -18.66 -2.84
CA GLU A 60 -6.08 -19.03 -2.07
C GLU A 60 -7.21 -18.05 -2.37
N GLY A 61 -8.00 -18.33 -3.40
CA GLY A 61 -9.23 -17.59 -3.66
C GLY A 61 -9.31 -16.99 -5.05
N THR A 62 -10.48 -16.43 -5.32
CA THR A 62 -10.77 -15.75 -6.59
C THR A 62 -11.54 -14.47 -6.34
N ASN A 63 -11.31 -13.49 -7.20
CA ASN A 63 -12.07 -12.24 -7.26
C ASN A 63 -12.54 -12.02 -8.71
N GLN A 64 -13.40 -11.02 -8.93
CA GLN A 64 -13.86 -10.65 -10.28
C GLN A 64 -13.64 -9.15 -10.52
N LEU A 65 -12.53 -8.61 -10.00
CA LEU A 65 -12.09 -7.26 -10.29
C LEU A 65 -11.88 -7.10 -11.81
N SER A 66 -12.48 -6.05 -12.37
CA SER A 66 -12.49 -5.79 -13.82
C SER A 66 -11.31 -4.89 -14.21
N PRO A 67 -10.60 -5.19 -15.33
CA PRO A 67 -9.50 -4.35 -15.82
C PRO A 67 -9.97 -3.05 -16.50
N GLU A 68 -11.27 -2.91 -16.78
CA GLU A 68 -11.84 -1.75 -17.45
C GLU A 68 -11.64 -0.47 -16.62
N GLY A 69 -11.17 0.60 -17.28
CA GLY A 69 -10.84 1.87 -16.63
C GLY A 69 -9.46 1.88 -15.95
N CYS A 70 -8.77 0.74 -15.87
CA CYS A 70 -7.36 0.69 -15.47
C CYS A 70 -6.46 1.24 -16.58
N LEU A 71 -5.34 1.85 -16.20
CA LEU A 71 -4.34 2.45 -17.07
C LEU A 71 -2.98 1.81 -16.82
N PRO A 72 -2.10 1.71 -17.83
CA PRO A 72 -0.74 1.21 -17.62
C PRO A 72 -0.06 1.90 -16.42
N GLY A 73 0.63 1.12 -15.59
CA GLY A 73 1.24 1.60 -14.35
C GLY A 73 0.36 1.48 -13.12
N ASP A 74 -0.98 1.41 -13.23
CA ASP A 74 -1.84 1.17 -12.06
C ASP A 74 -1.37 -0.08 -11.31
N ILE A 75 -1.28 0.05 -9.98
CA ILE A 75 -0.81 -0.99 -9.07
C ILE A 75 -2.03 -1.76 -8.58
N ILE A 76 -1.95 -3.09 -8.51
CA ILE A 76 -3.00 -3.94 -7.98
C ILE A 76 -2.46 -4.66 -6.76
N LEU A 77 -3.13 -4.48 -5.62
CA LEU A 77 -2.84 -5.21 -4.40
C LEU A 77 -3.79 -6.38 -4.26
N LEU A 78 -3.26 -7.51 -3.82
CA LEU A 78 -3.94 -8.80 -3.78
C LEU A 78 -3.83 -9.38 -2.38
N GLY A 79 -4.96 -9.83 -1.84
CA GLY A 79 -5.07 -10.28 -0.46
C GLY A 79 -6.01 -11.46 -0.30
N THR A 80 -5.63 -12.43 0.51
CA THR A 80 -6.53 -13.47 1.01
C THR A 80 -6.54 -13.42 2.54
N PRO A 81 -7.67 -13.01 3.16
CA PRO A 81 -7.78 -12.99 4.61
C PRO A 81 -7.60 -14.39 5.23
N GLY A 82 -6.90 -14.45 6.36
CA GLY A 82 -6.65 -15.68 7.11
C GLY A 82 -5.52 -16.54 6.56
N SER A 83 -4.73 -16.02 5.63
CA SER A 83 -3.61 -16.75 5.03
C SER A 83 -2.40 -16.82 5.99
N PHE A 84 -1.49 -17.75 5.73
CA PHE A 84 -0.21 -17.79 6.46
C PHE A 84 0.60 -16.49 6.31
N PHE A 85 0.43 -15.76 5.20
CA PHE A 85 1.17 -14.53 4.93
C PHE A 85 0.72 -13.37 5.80
N ASP A 86 -0.49 -13.41 6.37
CA ASP A 86 -0.99 -12.40 7.32
C ASP A 86 -0.11 -12.30 8.58
N TYR A 87 0.65 -13.35 8.88
CA TYR A 87 1.59 -13.40 10.01
C TYR A 87 3.00 -12.91 9.67
N LEU A 88 3.30 -12.70 8.38
CA LEU A 88 4.64 -12.37 7.89
C LEU A 88 4.71 -11.00 7.20
N ILE A 89 3.66 -10.64 6.47
CA ILE A 89 3.57 -9.40 5.71
C ILE A 89 2.53 -8.52 6.41
N PRO A 90 2.90 -7.30 6.87
CA PRO A 90 1.95 -6.37 7.47
C PRO A 90 0.78 -6.06 6.54
N GLY A 91 -0.39 -5.85 7.14
CA GLY A 91 -1.57 -5.38 6.43
C GLY A 91 -2.41 -6.48 5.79
N ARG A 92 -3.40 -6.04 5.01
CA ARG A 92 -4.45 -6.89 4.41
C ARG A 92 -4.01 -7.58 3.12
N PHE A 93 -3.07 -6.98 2.40
CA PHE A 93 -2.67 -7.42 1.07
C PHE A 93 -1.26 -8.00 1.13
N GLN A 94 -1.06 -9.19 0.55
CA GLN A 94 0.20 -9.92 0.66
C GLN A 94 0.97 -9.98 -0.67
N HIS A 95 0.37 -9.47 -1.75
CA HIS A 95 1.01 -9.46 -3.07
C HIS A 95 0.65 -8.21 -3.87
N THR A 96 1.54 -7.88 -4.82
CA THR A 96 1.41 -6.69 -5.67
C THR A 96 1.76 -7.02 -7.11
N VAL A 97 0.98 -6.46 -8.05
CA VAL A 97 1.24 -6.51 -9.49
C VAL A 97 1.05 -5.15 -10.14
N ILE A 98 1.66 -4.90 -11.30
CA ILE A 98 1.44 -3.68 -12.10
C ILE A 98 0.73 -4.01 -13.40
N TYR A 99 -0.33 -3.27 -13.70
CA TYR A 99 -1.06 -3.41 -14.96
C TYR A 99 -0.30 -2.80 -16.14
N CYS A 100 -0.18 -3.55 -17.23
CA CYS A 100 0.58 -3.15 -18.42
C CYS A 100 -0.29 -2.62 -19.57
N GLY A 101 -1.62 -2.77 -19.47
CA GLY A 101 -2.53 -2.56 -20.59
C GLY A 101 -2.92 -3.86 -21.31
N GLN A 102 -3.30 -3.73 -22.58
CA GLN A 102 -3.58 -4.85 -23.47
C GLN A 102 -2.39 -5.10 -24.41
N VAL A 103 -2.18 -6.36 -24.79
CA VAL A 103 -1.18 -6.74 -25.80
C VAL A 103 -1.47 -6.02 -27.11
N LYS A 104 -0.52 -5.22 -27.60
CA LYS A 104 -0.66 -4.44 -28.84
C LYS A 104 -0.32 -5.28 -30.08
N PRO A 105 -0.85 -4.94 -31.27
CA PRO A 105 -0.40 -5.57 -32.51
C PRO A 105 1.13 -5.47 -32.67
N GLY A 106 1.77 -6.63 -32.91
CA GLY A 106 3.23 -6.73 -33.06
C GLY A 106 4.02 -6.85 -31.75
N GLU A 107 3.36 -6.77 -30.59
CA GLU A 107 4.00 -6.97 -29.28
C GLU A 107 4.11 -8.48 -28.95
N GLN A 108 5.26 -8.90 -28.42
CA GLN A 108 5.49 -10.27 -27.96
C GLN A 108 5.55 -10.31 -26.44
N ILE A 109 4.44 -10.70 -25.80
CA ILE A 109 4.34 -10.87 -24.34
C ILE A 109 4.20 -12.35 -24.02
N TRP A 110 5.17 -12.90 -23.29
CA TRP A 110 5.20 -14.29 -22.88
C TRP A 110 4.46 -14.48 -21.55
N ASP A 111 3.34 -15.20 -21.59
CA ASP A 111 2.63 -15.67 -20.40
C ASP A 111 3.46 -16.75 -19.72
N ARG A 112 4.07 -16.40 -18.58
CA ARG A 112 4.95 -17.33 -17.87
C ARG A 112 4.17 -18.49 -17.26
N THR A 113 2.91 -18.30 -16.90
CA THR A 113 2.12 -19.36 -16.26
C THR A 113 1.63 -20.36 -17.30
N ASN A 114 1.01 -19.88 -18.37
CA ASN A 114 0.46 -20.75 -19.42
C ASN A 114 1.51 -21.16 -20.48
N LYS A 115 2.75 -20.68 -20.36
CA LYS A 115 3.89 -20.99 -21.26
C LYS A 115 3.54 -20.76 -22.73
N ARG A 116 2.97 -19.59 -23.04
CA ARG A 116 2.56 -19.22 -24.40
C ARG A 116 2.68 -17.71 -24.65
N TRP A 117 2.77 -17.32 -25.91
CA TRP A 117 2.61 -15.91 -26.29
C TRP A 117 1.15 -15.49 -26.14
N MET A 118 0.92 -14.35 -25.47
CA MET A 118 -0.41 -13.82 -25.26
C MET A 118 -1.00 -13.29 -26.59
N PRO A 119 -2.28 -13.58 -26.89
CA PRO A 119 -2.97 -12.98 -28.04
C PRO A 119 -3.07 -11.45 -27.93
N VAL A 120 -3.11 -10.75 -29.07
CA VAL A 120 -3.42 -9.31 -29.14
C VAL A 120 -4.76 -9.03 -28.44
N GLY A 121 -4.82 -7.94 -27.66
CA GLY A 121 -6.00 -7.55 -26.88
C GLY A 121 -6.08 -8.15 -25.48
N THR A 122 -5.21 -9.12 -25.15
CA THR A 122 -5.18 -9.72 -23.80
C THR A 122 -4.73 -8.70 -22.76
N HIS A 123 -5.47 -8.56 -21.65
CA HIS A 123 -5.04 -7.78 -20.49
C HIS A 123 -3.96 -8.52 -19.72
N TYR A 124 -2.89 -7.82 -19.36
CA TYR A 124 -1.76 -8.45 -18.68
C TYR A 124 -1.12 -7.55 -17.64
N VAL A 125 -0.40 -8.19 -16.72
CA VAL A 125 0.33 -7.54 -15.63
C VAL A 125 1.80 -7.96 -15.68
N ILE A 126 2.66 -7.17 -15.04
CA ILE A 126 4.05 -7.54 -14.74
C ILE A 126 4.22 -7.55 -13.23
N HIS A 127 4.87 -8.58 -12.70
CA HIS A 127 5.11 -8.70 -11.26
C HIS A 127 6.18 -9.73 -10.91
N SER A 128 6.78 -9.57 -9.74
CA SER A 128 7.70 -10.56 -9.18
C SER A 128 6.95 -11.53 -8.26
N THR A 129 7.03 -12.83 -8.51
CA THR A 129 6.36 -13.84 -7.67
C THR A 129 7.26 -15.02 -7.38
N LYS A 130 6.94 -15.74 -6.30
CA LYS A 130 7.53 -17.05 -5.99
C LYS A 130 6.49 -18.12 -6.30
N SER A 131 6.81 -19.01 -7.23
CA SER A 131 5.93 -20.07 -7.67
C SER A 131 6.71 -21.35 -7.91
N SER A 132 6.23 -22.45 -7.33
CA SER A 132 6.75 -23.79 -7.57
C SER A 132 6.51 -24.30 -8.99
N GLU A 133 5.58 -23.68 -9.73
CA GLU A 133 5.09 -24.17 -11.03
C GLU A 133 5.40 -23.19 -12.18
N GLN A 134 5.47 -21.88 -11.91
CA GLN A 134 5.38 -20.83 -12.93
C GLN A 134 6.74 -20.16 -13.24
N GLY A 135 7.78 -20.46 -12.45
CA GLY A 135 9.08 -19.79 -12.47
C GLY A 135 9.13 -18.64 -11.46
N ASN A 136 10.23 -18.52 -10.72
CA ASN A 136 10.41 -17.49 -9.70
C ASN A 136 10.94 -16.19 -10.31
N GLY A 137 10.46 -15.06 -9.81
CA GLY A 137 10.98 -13.73 -10.14
C GLY A 137 10.03 -12.89 -10.95
N LEU A 138 10.57 -11.87 -11.62
CA LEU A 138 9.80 -10.91 -12.42
C LEU A 138 9.33 -11.54 -13.74
N GLY A 139 8.06 -11.33 -14.11
CA GLY A 139 7.53 -11.82 -15.38
C GLY A 139 6.11 -11.34 -15.65
N TYR A 140 5.56 -11.74 -16.79
CA TYR A 140 4.20 -11.41 -17.20
C TYR A 140 3.23 -12.56 -16.98
N ASP A 141 2.04 -12.21 -16.54
CA ASP A 141 0.88 -13.10 -16.47
C ASP A 141 -0.35 -12.36 -16.99
N THR A 142 -1.34 -13.12 -17.43
CA THR A 142 -2.65 -12.55 -17.79
C THR A 142 -3.33 -11.98 -16.56
N TRP A 143 -4.20 -10.99 -16.76
CA TRP A 143 -5.03 -10.42 -15.68
C TRP A 143 -5.82 -11.52 -14.97
N GLU A 144 -6.42 -12.43 -15.74
CA GLU A 144 -7.25 -13.52 -15.22
C GLU A 144 -6.45 -14.42 -14.27
N VAL A 145 -5.18 -14.70 -14.59
CA VAL A 145 -4.31 -15.55 -13.77
C VAL A 145 -3.77 -14.81 -12.55
N ALA A 146 -3.13 -13.65 -12.77
CA ALA A 146 -2.38 -12.98 -11.71
C ALA A 146 -3.22 -12.06 -10.83
N VAL A 147 -4.42 -11.67 -11.25
CA VAL A 147 -5.34 -10.86 -10.46
C VAL A 147 -6.54 -11.69 -10.01
N ASN A 148 -7.35 -12.20 -10.95
CA ASN A 148 -8.63 -12.81 -10.59
C ASN A 148 -8.51 -14.20 -9.97
N ALA A 149 -7.56 -15.02 -10.41
CA ALA A 149 -7.33 -16.36 -9.88
C ALA A 149 -6.28 -16.43 -8.77
N HIS A 150 -5.72 -15.29 -8.34
CA HIS A 150 -4.60 -15.26 -7.41
C HIS A 150 -5.02 -15.12 -5.95
N ALA A 151 -6.02 -14.28 -5.67
CA ALA A 151 -6.42 -13.93 -4.31
C ALA A 151 -7.93 -13.69 -4.20
N GLY A 152 -8.47 -13.84 -2.99
CA GLY A 152 -9.89 -13.59 -2.71
C GLY A 152 -10.30 -12.12 -2.84
N GLU A 153 -9.34 -11.21 -2.68
CA GLU A 153 -9.59 -9.76 -2.68
C GLU A 153 -8.55 -9.03 -3.52
N ALA A 154 -8.97 -7.93 -4.13
CA ALA A 154 -8.11 -7.09 -4.94
C ALA A 154 -8.53 -5.62 -4.91
N VAL A 155 -7.55 -4.71 -4.90
CA VAL A 155 -7.76 -3.27 -5.09
C VAL A 155 -6.81 -2.71 -6.13
N VAL A 156 -7.27 -1.72 -6.89
CA VAL A 156 -6.45 -0.98 -7.86
C VAL A 156 -6.11 0.37 -7.29
N LEU A 157 -4.81 0.66 -7.22
CA LEU A 157 -4.24 1.94 -6.84
C LEU A 157 -3.78 2.70 -8.08
N ARG A 158 -4.10 3.99 -8.11
CA ARG A 158 -3.59 4.93 -9.11
C ARG A 158 -2.64 5.93 -8.48
N VAL A 159 -1.46 6.08 -9.08
CA VAL A 159 -0.41 6.98 -8.59
C VAL A 159 -0.55 8.39 -9.18
N PHE A 160 -0.31 9.41 -8.36
CA PHE A 160 -0.15 10.80 -8.78
C PHE A 160 1.26 11.33 -8.52
N LYS A 161 1.59 12.42 -9.21
CA LYS A 161 2.72 13.28 -8.82
C LYS A 161 2.41 14.07 -7.55
N PRO A 162 3.45 14.64 -6.89
CA PRO A 162 3.26 15.66 -5.86
C PRO A 162 2.25 16.73 -6.27
N GLY A 163 1.38 17.15 -5.34
CA GLY A 163 0.30 18.13 -5.61
C GLY A 163 -0.90 17.57 -6.38
N GLY A 164 -0.88 16.30 -6.78
CA GLY A 164 -2.08 15.56 -7.18
C GLY A 164 -2.36 15.68 -8.63
N VAL A 165 -1.29 15.82 -9.38
CA VAL A 165 -1.31 15.91 -10.83
C VAL A 165 -1.29 14.49 -11.38
N PRO A 166 -2.28 14.12 -12.21
CA PRO A 166 -2.28 12.83 -12.90
C PRO A 166 -0.97 12.60 -13.63
N LEU A 167 -0.51 11.34 -13.64
CA LEU A 167 0.53 10.91 -14.56
C LEU A 167 0.01 10.98 -15.99
N THR A 168 0.83 11.46 -16.91
CA THR A 168 0.56 11.42 -18.36
C THR A 168 0.65 9.99 -18.88
N ALA A 169 0.07 9.73 -20.06
CA ALA A 169 0.16 8.44 -20.72
C ALA A 169 1.63 7.98 -20.97
N SER A 170 2.54 8.93 -21.27
CA SER A 170 3.96 8.64 -21.45
C SER A 170 4.67 8.28 -20.14
N GLU A 171 4.39 8.99 -19.04
CA GLU A 171 4.94 8.68 -17.72
C GLU A 171 4.47 7.28 -17.27
N ARG A 172 3.18 7.00 -17.41
CA ARG A 172 2.58 5.68 -17.14
C ARG A 172 3.24 4.55 -17.93
N GLN A 173 3.45 4.75 -19.23
CA GLN A 173 4.12 3.77 -20.07
C GLN A 173 5.60 3.61 -19.71
N ALA A 174 6.27 4.66 -19.24
CA ALA A 174 7.66 4.60 -18.81
C ALA A 174 7.85 3.74 -17.55
N ILE A 175 6.91 3.78 -16.59
CA ILE A 175 6.88 2.85 -15.43
C ILE A 175 6.88 1.40 -15.90
N VAL A 176 5.95 1.07 -16.81
CA VAL A 176 5.85 -0.29 -17.35
C VAL A 176 7.13 -0.66 -18.10
N ASN A 177 7.63 0.22 -18.97
CA ASN A 177 8.83 -0.03 -19.78
C ASN A 177 10.08 -0.25 -18.92
N PHE A 178 10.19 0.41 -17.77
CA PHE A 178 11.27 0.15 -16.82
C PHE A 178 11.25 -1.30 -16.33
N LEU A 179 10.10 -1.83 -15.91
CA LEU A 179 10.02 -3.23 -15.48
C LEU A 179 10.26 -4.20 -16.64
N LYS A 180 9.76 -3.88 -17.83
CA LYS A 180 10.04 -4.66 -19.05
C LYS A 180 11.54 -4.71 -19.36
N SER A 181 12.28 -3.62 -19.14
CA SER A 181 13.72 -3.56 -19.42
C SER A 181 14.56 -4.36 -18.44
N GLN A 182 14.01 -4.75 -17.29
CA GLN A 182 14.67 -5.64 -16.34
C GLN A 182 14.63 -7.11 -16.80
N LEU A 183 13.79 -7.46 -17.78
CA LEU A 183 13.72 -8.82 -18.30
C LEU A 183 14.84 -9.06 -19.32
N ALA A 184 15.54 -10.18 -19.19
CA ALA A 184 16.57 -10.63 -20.12
C ALA A 184 16.07 -11.86 -20.90
N GLY A 185 16.64 -12.15 -22.07
CA GLY A 185 16.28 -13.37 -22.81
C GLY A 185 16.69 -14.64 -22.07
N GLY A 186 15.80 -15.63 -22.01
CA GLY A 186 16.10 -17.00 -21.57
C GLY A 186 16.76 -17.83 -22.68
N PRO A 187 17.31 -19.01 -22.33
CA PRO A 187 17.95 -19.92 -23.29
C PRO A 187 17.02 -20.36 -24.45
N ASP A 188 15.70 -20.30 -24.24
CA ASP A 188 14.69 -20.65 -25.26
C ASP A 188 14.02 -19.41 -25.91
N GLY A 189 14.57 -18.20 -25.70
CA GLY A 189 14.13 -16.96 -26.38
C GLY A 189 12.93 -16.24 -25.77
N TYR A 190 12.34 -16.72 -24.68
CA TYR A 190 11.33 -15.98 -23.91
C TYR A 190 12.00 -15.09 -22.84
N PRO A 191 11.41 -13.94 -22.48
CA PRO A 191 11.95 -13.09 -21.43
C PRO A 191 11.90 -13.80 -20.05
N VAL A 192 13.07 -13.91 -19.41
CA VAL A 192 13.29 -14.35 -18.03
C VAL A 192 13.65 -13.11 -17.21
N GLY A 193 12.88 -12.83 -16.18
CA GLY A 193 13.19 -11.72 -15.28
C GLY A 193 14.22 -12.05 -14.21
N PRO A 194 14.68 -11.03 -13.48
CA PRO A 194 15.48 -11.21 -12.28
C PRO A 194 14.79 -12.13 -11.28
N ALA A 195 15.60 -12.79 -10.46
CA ALA A 195 15.13 -13.75 -9.47
C ALA A 195 14.21 -13.10 -8.43
N TYR A 196 13.35 -13.92 -7.81
CA TYR A 196 12.55 -13.46 -6.69
C TYR A 196 13.44 -13.23 -5.47
N ASP A 197 13.43 -12.02 -4.92
CA ASP A 197 14.14 -11.74 -3.68
C ASP A 197 13.35 -12.29 -2.47
N TRP A 198 13.90 -13.34 -1.86
CA TRP A 198 13.34 -13.97 -0.67
C TRP A 198 13.82 -13.32 0.64
N GLY A 199 14.68 -12.29 0.55
CA GLY A 199 15.18 -11.54 1.69
C GLY A 199 14.14 -10.61 2.28
N TRP A 200 13.29 -9.98 1.46
CA TRP A 200 12.21 -9.06 1.86
C TRP A 200 12.61 -7.85 2.73
N THR A 201 13.89 -7.70 3.05
CA THR A 201 14.43 -6.71 3.99
C THR A 201 15.36 -5.69 3.32
N SER A 202 15.07 -5.36 2.06
CA SER A 202 15.83 -4.35 1.30
C SER A 202 14.91 -3.55 0.38
N LYS A 203 15.43 -2.42 -0.11
CA LYS A 203 14.79 -1.50 -1.06
C LYS A 203 15.69 -1.31 -2.29
N GLN A 204 15.78 -2.34 -3.12
CA GLN A 204 16.55 -2.34 -4.35
C GLN A 204 15.80 -1.54 -5.42
N VAL A 205 16.43 -0.47 -5.93
CA VAL A 205 15.84 0.35 -7.01
C VAL A 205 16.11 -0.30 -8.36
N LEU A 206 17.23 -1.01 -8.49
CA LEU A 206 17.61 -1.73 -9.71
C LEU A 206 17.72 -3.22 -9.42
N ALA A 207 17.27 -4.04 -10.37
CA ALA A 207 17.32 -5.50 -10.25
C ALA A 207 18.75 -6.05 -10.16
N SER A 208 19.74 -5.25 -10.55
CA SER A 208 21.17 -5.57 -10.47
C SER A 208 21.79 -5.29 -9.10
N GLU A 209 21.11 -4.53 -8.24
CA GLU A 209 21.53 -4.32 -6.86
C GLU A 209 21.26 -5.62 -6.08
N PRO A 210 22.21 -6.14 -5.28
CA PRO A 210 21.96 -7.31 -4.45
C PRO A 210 21.34 -6.91 -3.11
N ASN A 211 20.33 -7.65 -2.66
CA ASN A 211 19.83 -7.58 -1.29
C ASN A 211 20.97 -7.97 -0.32
N PRO A 212 21.34 -7.12 0.66
CA PRO A 212 22.46 -7.39 1.56
C PRO A 212 22.29 -8.63 2.47
N VAL A 213 21.04 -9.08 2.69
CA VAL A 213 20.70 -10.21 3.55
C VAL A 213 20.60 -11.51 2.76
N SER A 214 19.85 -11.50 1.65
CA SER A 214 19.64 -12.72 0.83
C SER A 214 20.72 -12.92 -0.23
N GLY A 215 21.46 -11.87 -0.59
CA GLY A 215 22.41 -11.84 -1.71
C GLY A 215 21.75 -11.91 -3.08
N VAL A 216 20.42 -11.86 -3.16
CA VAL A 216 19.67 -11.94 -4.42
C VAL A 216 19.67 -10.59 -5.09
N SER A 217 20.03 -10.55 -6.38
CA SER A 217 19.79 -9.41 -7.26
C SER A 217 18.47 -9.63 -8.00
N GLY A 218 17.43 -8.95 -7.54
CA GLY A 218 16.10 -9.04 -8.08
C GLY A 218 15.07 -8.42 -7.15
N TYR A 219 13.80 -8.70 -7.38
CA TYR A 219 12.73 -8.04 -6.64
C TYR A 219 11.83 -9.03 -5.92
N TYR A 220 11.27 -8.63 -4.79
CA TYR A 220 9.98 -9.15 -4.34
C TYR A 220 8.82 -8.32 -4.93
N CYS A 221 7.59 -8.72 -4.65
CA CYS A 221 6.41 -8.24 -5.38
C CYS A 221 6.20 -6.72 -5.32
N SER A 222 6.09 -6.15 -4.12
CA SER A 222 5.88 -4.73 -3.86
C SER A 222 7.14 -3.88 -4.11
N GLU A 223 8.34 -4.44 -3.91
CA GLU A 223 9.60 -3.78 -4.25
C GLU A 223 9.70 -3.47 -5.74
N ALA A 224 9.29 -4.40 -6.62
CA ALA A 224 9.27 -4.15 -8.05
C ALA A 224 8.39 -2.94 -8.41
N ALA A 225 7.22 -2.83 -7.77
CA ALA A 225 6.32 -1.70 -8.00
C ALA A 225 6.90 -0.39 -7.49
N TRP A 226 7.39 -0.36 -6.25
CA TRP A 226 8.07 0.79 -5.67
C TRP A 226 9.27 1.25 -6.51
N ALA A 227 10.15 0.32 -6.88
CA ALA A 227 11.36 0.60 -7.64
C ALA A 227 11.06 1.27 -8.99
N ALA A 228 10.00 0.81 -9.68
CA ALA A 228 9.61 1.38 -10.96
C ALA A 228 9.20 2.86 -10.85
N TYR A 229 8.42 3.21 -9.83
CA TYR A 229 8.02 4.59 -9.57
C TYR A 229 9.17 5.45 -9.07
N LYS A 230 9.98 4.91 -8.15
CA LYS A 230 11.15 5.59 -7.59
C LYS A 230 12.18 5.91 -8.67
N TYR A 231 12.50 4.94 -9.53
CA TYR A 231 13.51 5.10 -10.56
C TYR A 231 13.08 6.08 -11.66
N VAL A 232 11.87 5.91 -12.20
CA VAL A 232 11.44 6.67 -13.38
C VAL A 232 11.04 8.10 -13.05
N LEU A 233 10.38 8.31 -11.90
CA LEU A 233 9.75 9.59 -11.56
C LEU A 233 10.26 10.20 -10.25
N GLY A 234 11.10 9.49 -9.49
CA GLY A 234 11.51 9.92 -8.15
C GLY A 234 10.38 9.87 -7.11
N ILE A 235 9.24 9.27 -7.44
CA ILE A 235 8.10 9.15 -6.52
C ILE A 235 8.40 8.03 -5.54
N ASP A 236 8.49 8.36 -4.26
CA ASP A 236 8.68 7.39 -3.20
C ASP A 236 7.34 6.89 -2.69
N LEU A 237 7.01 5.64 -3.02
CA LEU A 237 5.75 5.03 -2.61
C LEU A 237 5.80 4.42 -1.21
N ASP A 238 6.97 4.35 -0.59
CA ASP A 238 7.11 3.75 0.72
C ASP A 238 6.51 4.64 1.82
N SER A 239 5.58 4.09 2.58
CA SER A 239 4.86 4.82 3.64
C SER A 239 5.40 4.50 5.04
N GLU A 240 6.38 3.61 5.14
CA GLU A 240 7.02 3.19 6.39
C GLU A 240 6.07 2.45 7.36
N THR A 241 5.05 1.75 6.85
CA THR A 241 4.19 0.85 7.63
C THR A 241 4.85 -0.49 7.92
N SER A 242 5.88 -0.87 7.15
CA SER A 242 6.62 -2.10 7.43
C SER A 242 7.42 -2.02 8.73
N PRO A 243 7.40 -3.08 9.58
CA PRO A 243 8.24 -3.15 10.77
C PRO A 243 9.71 -2.90 10.43
N PHE A 244 10.35 -2.02 11.20
CA PHE A 244 11.77 -1.68 11.09
C PHE A 244 12.18 -0.93 9.81
N GLY A 245 11.23 -0.58 8.92
CA GLY A 245 11.49 0.25 7.74
C GLY A 245 12.49 -0.33 6.72
N LEU A 246 12.70 -1.65 6.74
CA LEU A 246 13.74 -2.33 5.95
C LEU A 246 13.31 -2.68 4.53
N GLY A 247 12.00 -2.78 4.27
CA GLY A 247 11.44 -3.13 2.97
C GLY A 247 10.24 -2.25 2.61
N VAL A 248 9.57 -2.58 1.51
CA VAL A 248 8.34 -1.92 1.06
C VAL A 248 7.26 -2.97 0.90
N SER A 249 6.31 -3.02 1.81
CA SER A 249 5.19 -3.97 1.79
C SER A 249 4.08 -3.53 0.81
N PRO A 250 3.14 -4.41 0.43
CA PRO A 250 1.92 -3.99 -0.28
C PRO A 250 1.11 -2.96 0.52
N ASP A 251 1.12 -3.06 1.85
CA ASP A 251 0.52 -2.10 2.77
C ASP A 251 1.18 -0.72 2.65
N ASP A 252 2.50 -0.68 2.47
CA ASP A 252 3.20 0.59 2.21
C ASP A 252 2.71 1.29 0.95
N LEU A 253 2.43 0.51 -0.10
CA LEU A 253 1.90 1.05 -1.35
C LEU A 253 0.47 1.55 -1.18
N LEU A 254 -0.37 0.81 -0.44
CA LEU A 254 -1.73 1.23 -0.10
C LEU A 254 -1.72 2.56 0.66
N HIS A 255 -0.81 2.68 1.61
CA HIS A 255 -0.65 3.84 2.48
C HIS A 255 0.29 4.90 1.94
N SER A 256 0.71 4.77 0.68
CA SER A 256 1.49 5.81 0.06
C SER A 256 0.65 7.08 -0.05
N GLN A 257 1.23 8.20 0.35
CA GLN A 257 0.67 9.52 0.07
C GLN A 257 0.40 9.70 -1.44
N TYR A 258 1.12 9.03 -2.35
CA TYR A 258 0.95 9.22 -3.78
C TYR A 258 -0.09 8.32 -4.46
N THR A 259 -0.82 7.47 -3.72
CA THR A 259 -1.78 6.54 -4.32
C THR A 259 -3.22 6.89 -4.04
N SER A 260 -4.13 6.37 -4.87
CA SER A 260 -5.56 6.34 -4.52
C SER A 260 -6.28 5.12 -5.06
N VAL A 261 -7.18 4.56 -4.24
CA VAL A 261 -8.00 3.40 -4.60
C VAL A 261 -9.06 3.81 -5.62
N ILE A 262 -9.07 3.17 -6.79
CA ILE A 262 -9.99 3.52 -7.90
C ILE A 262 -11.00 2.41 -8.24
N ALA A 263 -10.68 1.18 -7.89
CA ALA A 263 -11.46 -0.02 -8.12
C ALA A 263 -11.14 -1.07 -7.05
N GLY A 264 -12.06 -2.00 -6.81
CA GLY A 264 -11.86 -3.05 -5.83
C GLY A 264 -12.93 -4.14 -5.89
N ASP A 265 -12.55 -5.31 -5.36
CA ASP A 265 -13.42 -6.44 -5.03
C ASP A 265 -12.96 -6.92 -3.66
N VAL A 266 -13.63 -6.42 -2.61
CA VAL A 266 -13.18 -6.49 -1.21
C VAL A 266 -14.41 -6.63 -0.31
N ASP A 267 -14.40 -7.54 0.66
CA ASP A 267 -15.51 -7.76 1.60
C ASP A 267 -16.90 -7.95 0.91
N GLY A 268 -16.90 -8.55 -0.28
CA GLY A 268 -18.12 -8.73 -1.09
C GLY A 268 -18.67 -7.45 -1.74
N SER A 269 -17.96 -6.32 -1.63
CA SER A 269 -18.23 -5.08 -2.36
C SER A 269 -17.34 -4.98 -3.59
N ARG A 270 -17.95 -4.73 -4.76
CA ARG A 270 -17.24 -4.56 -6.02
C ARG A 270 -17.51 -3.21 -6.68
N TRP A 271 -16.46 -2.59 -7.19
CA TRP A 271 -16.53 -1.36 -7.96
C TRP A 271 -15.39 -1.28 -8.99
N SER A 272 -15.66 -0.59 -10.10
CA SER A 272 -14.71 -0.45 -11.21
C SER A 272 -14.46 1.02 -11.54
N ALA A 273 -13.22 1.32 -11.94
CA ALA A 273 -12.78 2.62 -12.41
C ALA A 273 -13.50 3.05 -13.70
N ALA A 274 -14.07 2.10 -14.46
CA ALA A 274 -14.87 2.38 -15.66
C ALA A 274 -16.12 3.24 -15.39
N SER A 275 -16.61 3.25 -14.15
CA SER A 275 -17.80 4.01 -13.75
C SER A 275 -17.59 5.53 -13.78
N GLY A 276 -16.34 5.99 -13.87
CA GLY A 276 -15.95 7.39 -13.79
C GLY A 276 -15.22 7.70 -12.48
N LEU A 277 -14.19 8.54 -12.58
CA LEU A 277 -13.34 8.94 -11.47
C LEU A 277 -13.32 10.46 -11.34
N TYR A 278 -13.38 10.95 -10.11
CA TYR A 278 -13.40 12.37 -9.78
C TYR A 278 -12.36 12.67 -8.70
N LYS A 279 -11.82 13.89 -8.72
CA LYS A 279 -10.89 14.36 -7.69
C LYS A 279 -11.67 15.15 -6.65
N LEU A 280 -11.68 14.67 -5.42
CA LEU A 280 -12.13 15.44 -4.26
C LEU A 280 -10.92 16.20 -3.71
N THR A 281 -10.99 17.53 -3.72
CA THR A 281 -9.97 18.40 -3.10
C THR A 281 -10.59 19.08 -1.89
N VAL A 282 -9.89 19.02 -0.76
CA VAL A 282 -10.27 19.62 0.52
C VAL A 282 -9.20 20.64 0.89
N TYR A 283 -9.62 21.78 1.42
CA TYR A 283 -8.74 22.83 1.94
C TYR A 283 -9.19 23.19 3.36
N LEU A 284 -8.37 22.80 4.33
CA LEU A 284 -8.54 23.16 5.72
C LEU A 284 -7.91 24.55 5.92
N LYS A 285 -8.76 25.57 6.03
CA LYS A 285 -8.28 26.94 6.20
C LYS A 285 -7.79 27.17 7.63
N GLU A 286 -8.66 26.91 8.59
CA GLU A 286 -8.44 27.24 9.99
C GLU A 286 -9.28 26.33 10.92
N ILE A 287 -8.78 26.14 12.13
CA ILE A 287 -9.50 25.53 13.25
C ILE A 287 -9.39 26.50 14.43
N TYR A 288 -10.52 26.86 15.02
CA TYR A 288 -10.57 27.57 16.29
C TYR A 288 -10.74 26.55 17.41
N TYR A 289 -9.93 26.61 18.44
CA TYR A 289 -9.95 25.73 19.59
C TYR A 289 -10.47 26.51 20.80
N TYR A 290 -11.48 25.97 21.48
CA TYR A 290 -12.11 26.60 22.64
C TYR A 290 -11.44 26.24 23.96
N ASP A 291 -10.71 25.13 23.99
CA ASP A 291 -9.97 24.66 25.15
C ASP A 291 -8.55 24.27 24.72
N ASP A 292 -7.66 24.14 25.69
CA ASP A 292 -6.29 23.62 25.58
C ASP A 292 -6.28 22.43 26.55
N TYR A 293 -6.17 21.20 26.04
CA TYR A 293 -6.38 20.01 26.89
C TYR A 293 -5.18 19.73 27.80
N ASP A 294 -4.01 20.29 27.48
CA ASP A 294 -2.82 20.29 28.34
C ASP A 294 -2.41 21.71 28.81
N PRO A 295 -3.28 22.41 29.59
CA PRO A 295 -2.94 23.75 30.07
C PRO A 295 -1.88 23.64 31.18
N TRP A 296 -1.14 24.74 31.39
CA TRP A 296 -0.12 24.91 32.44
C TRP A 296 -0.29 24.02 33.71
N PRO A 297 0.77 23.33 34.21
CA PRO A 297 2.20 23.62 34.03
C PRO A 297 2.90 22.87 32.90
N TRP A 298 2.18 22.08 32.11
CA TRP A 298 2.78 21.14 31.17
C TRP A 298 3.24 21.78 29.85
N GLY A 299 2.56 22.81 29.37
CA GLY A 299 3.04 23.55 28.21
C GLY A 299 1.93 24.30 27.51
N ALA A 300 2.18 24.59 26.24
CA ALA A 300 1.18 24.98 25.26
C ALA A 300 0.87 23.72 24.44
N GLY A 301 -0.39 23.37 24.24
CA GLY A 301 -0.80 22.21 23.45
C GLY A 301 -0.17 22.21 22.06
N GLU A 302 0.34 21.04 21.65
CA GLU A 302 1.02 20.82 20.37
C GLU A 302 0.04 20.23 19.34
N GLU A 303 -0.54 21.10 18.51
CA GLU A 303 -1.66 20.73 17.65
C GLU A 303 -1.21 20.11 16.32
N TYR A 304 -1.87 19.03 15.90
CA TYR A 304 -1.70 18.37 14.60
C TYR A 304 -3.04 17.89 14.01
N VAL A 305 -3.06 17.55 12.71
CA VAL A 305 -4.29 17.11 12.01
C VAL A 305 -4.10 15.82 11.20
N LYS A 306 -5.13 14.98 11.18
CA LYS A 306 -5.27 13.82 10.29
C LYS A 306 -6.50 14.02 9.39
N ALA A 307 -6.36 13.79 8.09
CA ALA A 307 -7.49 13.86 7.16
C ALA A 307 -7.80 12.47 6.59
N PHE A 308 -9.06 12.10 6.43
CA PHE A 308 -9.52 10.86 5.79
C PHE A 308 -10.54 11.23 4.72
N ILE A 309 -10.13 11.17 3.46
CA ILE A 309 -10.89 11.75 2.34
C ILE A 309 -11.04 10.74 1.22
N GLY A 310 -12.23 10.71 0.61
CA GLY A 310 -12.53 9.84 -0.53
C GLY A 310 -13.55 8.78 -0.15
N ASP A 311 -13.34 7.53 -0.56
CA ASP A 311 -14.17 6.39 -0.10
C ASP A 311 -14.01 6.12 1.40
N GLY A 312 -12.93 6.63 1.99
CA GLY A 312 -12.74 6.72 3.41
C GLY A 312 -12.25 5.44 4.06
N PHE A 313 -11.56 4.56 3.34
CA PHE A 313 -10.90 3.44 4.00
C PHE A 313 -9.73 3.92 4.89
N PHE A 314 -8.95 4.91 4.45
CA PHE A 314 -7.68 5.28 5.07
C PHE A 314 -7.43 6.80 5.10
N PRO A 315 -6.50 7.30 5.94
CA PRO A 315 -6.16 8.72 5.98
C PRO A 315 -5.50 9.20 4.67
N THR A 316 -5.25 10.50 4.53
CA THR A 316 -4.60 11.19 3.39
C THR A 316 -3.76 12.35 3.93
N GLU A 317 -2.57 12.60 3.36
CA GLU A 317 -1.69 13.72 3.77
C GLU A 317 -1.87 14.99 2.92
N GLU A 318 -1.25 16.10 3.37
CA GLU A 318 -1.38 17.39 2.72
C GLU A 318 -0.88 17.34 1.27
N GLY A 319 -1.75 17.66 0.32
CA GLY A 319 -1.32 17.83 -1.05
C GLY A 319 -0.96 16.48 -1.69
N TYR A 320 -1.60 15.39 -1.27
CA TYR A 320 -1.39 14.00 -1.70
C TYR A 320 -2.70 13.22 -1.99
N PRO A 321 -2.75 12.33 -3.01
CA PRO A 321 -3.95 11.52 -3.32
C PRO A 321 -4.22 10.46 -2.23
N GLY A 322 -5.41 9.86 -2.24
CA GLY A 322 -5.86 9.12 -1.06
C GLY A 322 -5.65 7.62 -1.04
N SER A 323 -4.66 7.14 -0.28
CA SER A 323 -4.86 6.33 0.93
C SER A 323 -3.71 6.47 1.97
N GLY A 324 -2.99 7.60 1.93
CA GLY A 324 -2.29 8.34 3.00
C GLY A 324 -1.31 7.61 3.94
N LYS A 325 -0.19 8.30 4.20
CA LYS A 325 0.86 7.81 5.09
C LYS A 325 0.30 7.54 6.49
N ILE A 326 0.53 6.35 7.02
CA ILE A 326 0.33 6.04 8.45
C ILE A 326 1.63 6.43 9.15
N GLY A 327 1.79 7.70 9.48
CA GLY A 327 3.01 8.23 10.09
C GLY A 327 2.95 9.74 10.27
N LEU A 328 3.97 10.32 10.90
CA LEU A 328 4.01 11.75 11.24
C LEU A 328 3.80 12.59 9.98
N CYS A 329 2.58 13.14 9.89
CA CYS A 329 2.19 14.30 9.09
C CYS A 329 3.36 15.29 9.08
N PRO A 330 3.67 15.97 7.94
CA PRO A 330 4.88 16.78 7.81
C PRO A 330 5.13 17.62 9.06
N GLU A 331 6.34 17.46 9.61
CA GLU A 331 6.83 18.10 10.83
C GLU A 331 6.28 19.52 10.97
N GLY A 332 5.54 19.71 12.05
CA GLY A 332 4.91 20.97 12.39
C GLY A 332 3.79 20.69 13.34
N TRP A 333 4.11 20.58 14.62
CA TRP A 333 3.13 20.82 15.65
C TRP A 333 2.98 22.33 15.76
N TRP A 334 1.77 22.82 15.94
CA TRP A 334 1.55 24.24 16.21
C TRP A 334 1.26 24.39 17.69
N SER A 335 2.23 24.96 18.41
CA SER A 335 2.02 25.30 19.82
C SER A 335 0.98 26.41 19.95
N ARG A 336 0.02 26.20 20.85
CA ARG A 336 -0.98 27.20 21.25
C ARG A 336 -1.17 27.15 22.76
N ASP A 337 -1.25 28.32 23.38
CA ASP A 337 -1.60 28.45 24.80
C ASP A 337 -3.03 29.00 24.92
N GLY A 338 -3.93 28.20 25.49
CA GLY A 338 -5.33 28.56 25.70
C GLY A 338 -6.15 28.77 24.40
N PRO A 339 -7.40 29.25 24.49
CA PRO A 339 -8.33 29.30 23.35
C PRO A 339 -7.82 30.17 22.19
N GLY A 340 -7.88 29.66 20.95
CA GLY A 340 -7.25 30.36 19.83
C GLY A 340 -7.54 29.80 18.45
N LEU A 341 -7.26 30.61 17.42
CA LEU A 341 -7.35 30.22 16.02
C LEU A 341 -5.99 29.76 15.50
N LEU A 342 -5.93 28.56 14.93
CA LEU A 342 -4.80 28.13 14.11
C LEU A 342 -5.16 28.19 12.62
N SER A 343 -4.35 28.91 11.86
CA SER A 343 -4.46 29.02 10.40
C SER A 343 -3.70 27.89 9.72
N TRP A 344 -4.32 26.72 9.61
CA TRP A 344 -3.76 25.52 9.00
C TRP A 344 -3.34 25.72 7.54
N ASN A 345 -4.21 26.30 6.71
CA ASN A 345 -3.99 26.49 5.28
C ASN A 345 -3.52 25.22 4.52
N LYS A 346 -4.05 24.05 4.89
CA LYS A 346 -3.65 22.75 4.35
C LYS A 346 -4.58 22.26 3.25
N TYR A 347 -4.03 21.70 2.18
CA TYR A 347 -4.81 21.02 1.13
C TYR A 347 -4.75 19.51 1.30
N PHE A 348 -5.81 18.78 0.97
CA PHE A 348 -5.81 17.31 0.93
C PHE A 348 -6.60 16.86 -0.30
N TYR A 349 -6.36 15.68 -0.85
CA TYR A 349 -7.19 15.20 -1.95
C TYR A 349 -7.24 13.67 -2.09
N SER A 350 -8.22 13.19 -2.85
CA SER A 350 -8.40 11.77 -3.13
C SER A 350 -9.14 11.56 -4.45
N ILE A 351 -9.01 10.38 -5.06
CA ILE A 351 -9.93 9.96 -6.12
C ILE A 351 -11.16 9.34 -5.47
N ILE A 352 -12.33 9.72 -5.96
CA ILE A 352 -13.59 9.04 -5.67
C ILE A 352 -14.16 8.40 -6.93
N ASN A 353 -14.72 7.21 -6.75
CA ASN A 353 -15.42 6.49 -7.79
C ASN A 353 -16.85 7.02 -7.92
N TYR A 354 -17.34 7.23 -9.14
CA TYR A 354 -18.68 7.78 -9.41
C TYR A 354 -19.80 7.05 -8.67
N GLY A 355 -19.69 5.72 -8.54
CA GLY A 355 -20.71 4.88 -7.91
C GLY A 355 -20.55 4.68 -6.41
N ARG A 356 -19.58 5.32 -5.74
CA ARG A 356 -19.30 5.12 -4.31
C ARG A 356 -19.62 6.34 -3.48
N ASP A 357 -19.87 6.06 -2.19
CA ASP A 357 -19.97 7.10 -1.18
C ASP A 357 -18.63 7.84 -1.06
N ALA A 358 -18.72 9.09 -0.64
CA ALA A 358 -17.57 9.94 -0.35
C ALA A 358 -17.64 10.46 1.07
N LYS A 359 -16.49 10.58 1.73
CA LYS A 359 -16.36 11.21 3.04
C LYS A 359 -15.21 12.22 3.06
N ILE A 360 -15.36 13.22 3.93
CA ILE A 360 -14.27 14.04 4.44
C ILE A 360 -14.33 13.91 5.95
N ARG A 361 -13.27 13.42 6.57
CA ARG A 361 -13.10 13.48 8.01
C ARG A 361 -11.79 14.18 8.33
N ILE A 362 -11.83 15.18 9.20
CA ILE A 362 -10.64 15.89 9.68
C ILE A 362 -10.64 15.73 11.19
N GLU A 363 -9.56 15.17 11.69
CA GLU A 363 -9.31 14.98 13.11
C GLU A 363 -8.22 15.97 13.51
N ALA A 364 -8.50 16.80 14.51
CA ALA A 364 -7.48 17.61 15.17
C ALA A 364 -7.09 16.92 16.47
N TRP A 365 -5.81 17.00 16.80
CA TRP A 365 -5.21 16.29 17.91
C TRP A 365 -4.21 17.19 18.62
N GLU A 366 -4.13 17.05 19.92
CA GLU A 366 -3.11 17.64 20.79
C GLU A 366 -2.10 16.56 21.16
N HIS A 367 -0.81 16.86 21.03
CA HIS A 367 0.26 15.96 21.43
C HIS A 367 0.57 16.08 22.91
N ASP A 368 0.72 14.95 23.58
CA ASP A 368 1.14 14.89 24.98
C ASP A 368 2.45 14.12 25.14
N ASP A 369 3.45 14.75 25.76
CA ASP A 369 4.75 14.13 26.06
C ASP A 369 4.66 12.97 27.08
N ILE A 370 3.65 13.01 27.95
CA ILE A 370 3.51 12.11 29.12
C ILE A 370 2.18 11.32 29.09
N GLY A 371 1.30 11.66 28.14
CA GLY A 371 -0.02 11.06 27.92
C GLY A 371 -0.11 10.33 26.57
N GLY A 372 -1.33 9.99 26.16
CA GLY A 372 -1.61 9.65 24.77
C GLY A 372 -2.41 10.79 24.17
N ASP A 373 -2.07 11.23 22.97
CA ASP A 373 -2.65 12.39 22.30
C ASP A 373 -4.18 12.53 22.47
N ASP A 374 -4.63 13.73 22.79
CA ASP A 374 -6.06 14.05 22.95
C ASP A 374 -6.69 14.47 21.62
N GLN A 375 -7.82 13.83 21.27
CA GLN A 375 -8.55 14.13 20.04
C GLN A 375 -9.67 15.16 20.28
N TYR A 376 -9.63 16.27 19.53
CA TYR A 376 -10.76 17.19 19.43
C TYR A 376 -11.91 16.59 18.60
N PRO A 377 -13.18 17.03 18.82
CA PRO A 377 -14.33 16.53 18.06
C PRO A 377 -14.10 16.55 16.54
N PRO A 378 -14.16 15.40 15.84
CA PRO A 378 -13.79 15.34 14.44
C PRO A 378 -14.83 16.03 13.55
N PHE A 379 -14.35 16.83 12.59
CA PHE A 379 -15.19 17.29 11.50
C PHE A 379 -15.46 16.13 10.55
N GLN A 380 -16.73 15.91 10.18
CA GLN A 380 -17.08 14.87 9.22
C GLN A 380 -18.22 15.27 8.28
N LEU A 381 -18.00 15.03 6.99
CA LEU A 381 -19.03 15.00 5.96
C LEU A 381 -19.06 13.61 5.34
N TYR A 382 -20.27 13.13 5.07
CA TYR A 382 -20.50 11.87 4.38
C TYR A 382 -21.61 12.08 3.36
N TRP A 383 -21.39 11.53 2.17
CA TRP A 383 -22.29 11.69 1.04
C TRP A 383 -22.48 10.39 0.30
N SER A 384 -23.73 10.06 0.02
CA SER A 384 -24.04 9.10 -1.04
C SER A 384 -23.65 9.65 -2.42
N PRO A 385 -23.51 8.80 -3.45
CA PRO A 385 -23.28 9.22 -4.84
C PRO A 385 -24.16 10.38 -5.27
N SER A 386 -25.49 10.23 -5.12
CA SER A 386 -26.45 11.25 -5.50
C SER A 386 -26.25 12.59 -4.79
N GLN A 387 -25.78 12.57 -3.54
CA GLN A 387 -25.52 13.78 -2.76
C GLN A 387 -24.26 14.49 -3.19
N TRP A 388 -23.15 13.79 -3.46
CA TRP A 388 -21.93 14.50 -3.84
C TRP A 388 -21.90 14.89 -5.33
N HIS A 389 -22.64 14.19 -6.19
CA HIS A 389 -22.73 14.51 -7.62
C HIS A 389 -23.19 15.95 -7.89
N GLN A 390 -24.01 16.53 -7.01
CA GLN A 390 -24.48 17.91 -7.15
C GLN A 390 -23.35 18.96 -7.06
N TYR A 391 -22.20 18.59 -6.49
CA TYR A 391 -21.03 19.47 -6.33
C TYR A 391 -20.03 19.38 -7.48
N ILE A 392 -20.20 18.45 -8.42
CA ILE A 392 -19.29 18.26 -9.55
C ILE A 392 -19.18 19.57 -10.37
N GLY A 393 -17.96 20.08 -10.49
CA GLY A 393 -17.66 21.28 -11.29
C GLY A 393 -18.29 22.58 -10.77
N LYS A 394 -18.75 22.62 -9.51
CA LYS A 394 -19.36 23.82 -8.90
C LYS A 394 -18.34 24.78 -8.27
N GLY A 395 -17.04 24.44 -8.32
CA GLY A 395 -15.99 25.19 -7.64
C GLY A 395 -15.96 24.91 -6.14
N TRP A 396 -15.42 25.85 -5.37
CA TRP A 396 -15.24 25.71 -3.93
C TRP A 396 -16.56 25.89 -3.17
N ASN A 397 -16.86 24.90 -2.33
CA ASN A 397 -17.93 24.94 -1.32
C ASN A 397 -17.27 25.14 0.04
N VAL A 398 -17.92 25.88 0.93
CA VAL A 398 -17.42 26.14 2.29
C VAL A 398 -18.35 25.53 3.32
N VAL A 399 -17.76 24.92 4.34
CA VAL A 399 -18.46 24.40 5.51
C VAL A 399 -17.79 24.99 6.74
N ASN A 400 -18.57 25.72 7.52
CA ASN A 400 -18.19 26.16 8.85
C ASN A 400 -18.94 25.27 9.84
N ALA A 401 -18.20 24.45 10.59
CA ALA A 401 -18.79 23.53 11.55
C ALA A 401 -18.29 23.90 12.95
N ASN A 402 -19.23 24.13 13.87
CA ASN A 402 -18.92 24.41 15.25
C ASN A 402 -19.24 23.19 16.11
N PHE A 403 -18.22 22.66 16.76
CA PHE A 403 -18.30 21.63 17.79
C PHE A 403 -17.97 22.30 19.13
N SER A 404 -18.41 21.73 20.25
CA SER A 404 -18.24 22.33 21.59
C SER A 404 -16.84 22.88 21.83
N ASP A 405 -15.84 22.10 21.42
CA ASP A 405 -14.45 22.34 21.81
C ASP A 405 -13.59 22.86 20.64
N CYS A 406 -14.14 22.84 19.42
CA CYS A 406 -13.45 23.39 18.24
C CYS A 406 -14.41 23.78 17.10
N ARG A 407 -13.98 24.72 16.25
CA ARG A 407 -14.70 25.17 15.06
C ARG A 407 -13.82 25.07 13.83
N TYR A 408 -14.28 24.34 12.82
CA TYR A 408 -13.57 24.12 11.57
C TYR A 408 -14.10 25.03 10.46
N THR A 409 -13.18 25.57 9.66
CA THR A 409 -13.48 26.21 8.37
C THR A 409 -12.85 25.39 7.25
N VAL A 410 -13.69 24.61 6.57
CA VAL A 410 -13.26 23.64 5.54
C VAL A 410 -13.86 24.03 4.20
N TYR A 411 -13.01 24.09 3.18
CA TYR A 411 -13.45 24.22 1.80
C TYR A 411 -13.30 22.87 1.08
N PHE A 412 -14.18 22.58 0.14
CA PHE A 412 -14.00 21.42 -0.73
C PHE A 412 -14.52 21.68 -2.15
N ARG A 413 -13.99 20.94 -3.11
CA ARG A 413 -14.51 20.89 -4.48
C ARG A 413 -14.34 19.49 -5.07
N ILE A 414 -15.19 19.17 -6.04
CA ILE A 414 -15.15 17.91 -6.77
C ILE A 414 -15.00 18.21 -8.26
N ASP A 415 -13.89 17.76 -8.82
CA ASP A 415 -13.50 18.04 -10.20
C ASP A 415 -13.48 16.74 -11.04
N PRO A 416 -13.97 16.75 -12.28
CA PRO A 416 -13.72 15.66 -13.23
C PRO A 416 -12.21 15.47 -13.45
N ILE A 417 -11.74 14.23 -13.58
CA ILE A 417 -10.34 13.93 -13.92
C ILE A 417 -10.23 13.58 -15.40
N SER A 418 -9.26 14.19 -16.08
CA SER A 418 -8.80 13.78 -17.42
C SER A 418 -7.43 13.10 -17.33
N TRP A 419 -7.26 11.97 -18.01
CA TRP A 419 -6.10 11.06 -17.92
C TRP A 419 -5.18 11.06 -19.14
#